data_AF-A0A498D8C4-F1
#
_entry.id   AF-A0A498D8C4-F1
#
_cell.length_a   1.000
_cell.length_b   1.000
_cell.length_c   1.000
_cell.angle_alpha   90.00
_cell.angle_beta   90.00
_cell.angle_gamma   90.00
#
_symmetry.space_group_name_H-M   'P 1'
#
loop_
_entity.id
_entity.type
_entity.pdbx_description
1 polymer ?
#
loop_
_entity_poly.entity_id
_entity_poly.type
_entity_poly.pdbx_seq_one_letter_code
_entity_poly.pdbx_strand_id
1 'polypeptide(L)'
;MPRRRTRCIIPGYNWCGPGCSGPGAPVNRVDAACRAHDLCYRYGGNRCDCDVAFLRRLEPYIHLSTEEGRTARLIYTYMRFQAGITCSFRR
;
A
#
# COMPACT_ATOMS: atom_id res chain seq x y z
N MET A 1 -4.08 24.92 11.91
CA MET A 1 -2.96 24.12 11.36
C MET A 1 -3.37 23.66 9.96
N PRO A 2 -2.87 24.24 8.85
CA PRO A 2 -3.30 23.83 7.53
C PRO A 2 -2.77 22.41 7.26
N ARG A 3 -3.68 21.45 7.10
CA ARG A 3 -3.37 20.07 6.69
C ARG A 3 -2.63 20.16 5.35
N ARG A 4 -1.32 19.85 5.33
CA ARG A 4 -0.58 19.62 4.08
C ARG A 4 -1.34 18.52 3.34
N ARG A 5 -2.04 18.90 2.26
CA ARG A 5 -2.65 17.96 1.33
C ARG A 5 -1.52 17.27 0.59
N THR A 6 -0.98 16.20 1.18
CA THR A 6 -0.33 15.16 0.39
C THR A 6 -1.36 14.77 -0.66
N ARG A 7 -1.01 14.90 -1.95
CA ARG A 7 -1.91 14.58 -3.06
C ARG A 7 -2.11 13.07 -3.09
N CYS A 8 -2.92 12.57 -2.17
CA CYS A 8 -3.47 11.25 -2.24
C CYS A 8 -4.56 11.25 -3.30
N ILE A 9 -4.29 10.53 -4.39
CA ILE A 9 -5.24 10.36 -5.50
C ILE A 9 -6.45 9.57 -5.02
N ILE A 10 -6.27 8.70 -4.00
CA ILE A 10 -7.35 7.94 -3.39
C ILE A 10 -7.93 8.74 -2.22
N PRO A 11 -9.15 9.30 -2.32
CA PRO A 11 -9.81 9.94 -1.19
C PRO A 11 -10.08 8.90 -0.10
N GLY A 12 -9.71 9.20 1.15
CA GLY A 12 -9.95 8.32 2.31
C GLY A 12 -8.77 7.44 2.74
N TYR A 13 -7.62 7.51 2.05
CA TYR A 13 -6.40 6.79 2.42
C TYR A 13 -5.24 7.78 2.60
N ASN A 14 -4.44 7.60 3.67
CA ASN A 14 -3.32 8.50 3.98
C ASN A 14 -1.96 7.98 3.48
N TRP A 15 -1.85 6.67 3.28
CA TRP A 15 -0.62 5.96 2.95
C TRP A 15 -0.74 5.13 1.67
N CYS A 16 -1.96 4.84 1.20
CA CYS A 16 -2.13 4.06 -0.01
C CYS A 16 -2.30 4.93 -1.28
N GLY A 17 -1.29 4.91 -2.14
CA GLY A 17 -1.32 5.52 -3.48
C GLY A 17 -0.08 6.36 -3.82
N PRO A 18 0.13 6.72 -5.10
CA PRO A 18 1.27 7.54 -5.51
C PRO A 18 1.24 8.90 -4.82
N GLY A 19 2.31 9.26 -4.11
CA GLY A 19 2.41 10.53 -3.39
C GLY A 19 1.81 10.54 -1.98
N CYS A 20 1.35 9.39 -1.48
CA CYS A 20 0.88 9.20 -0.10
C CYS A 20 1.95 8.59 0.79
N SER A 21 2.86 9.40 1.34
CA SER A 21 3.92 8.87 2.23
C SER A 21 4.18 9.76 3.46
N GLY A 22 3.12 10.09 4.19
CA GLY A 22 3.21 10.66 5.55
C GLY A 22 2.03 11.54 5.96
N PRO A 23 2.05 12.13 7.17
CA PRO A 23 2.47 11.60 8.48
C PRO A 23 1.26 11.15 9.33
N GLY A 24 0.07 11.04 8.73
CA GLY A 24 -1.17 10.75 9.45
C GLY A 24 -1.21 9.33 10.02
N ALA A 25 -2.02 9.12 11.05
CA ALA A 25 -2.34 7.76 11.49
C ALA A 25 -3.03 7.00 10.32
N PRO A 26 -2.75 5.70 10.17
CA PRO A 26 -3.47 4.89 9.19
C PRO A 26 -4.96 4.93 9.50
N VAL A 27 -5.79 5.20 8.49
CA VAL A 27 -7.24 5.35 8.66
C VAL A 27 -7.93 4.01 8.83
N ASN A 28 -7.39 2.97 8.19
CA ASN A 28 -7.89 1.60 8.29
C ASN A 28 -6.74 0.58 8.19
N ARG A 29 -7.08 -0.71 8.23
CA ARG A 29 -6.07 -1.80 8.20
C ARG A 29 -5.33 -1.89 6.86
N VAL A 30 -6.00 -1.54 5.77
CA VAL A 30 -5.40 -1.46 4.43
C VAL A 30 -4.36 -0.34 4.39
N ASP A 31 -4.70 0.84 4.89
CA ASP A 31 -3.80 1.99 5.01
C ASP A 31 -2.60 1.71 5.91
N ALA A 32 -2.80 0.93 6.99
CA ALA A 32 -1.72 0.44 7.85
C ALA A 32 -0.77 -0.52 7.11
N ALA A 33 -1.30 -1.35 6.21
CA ALA A 33 -0.46 -2.20 5.36
C ALA A 33 0.35 -1.34 4.38
N CYS A 34 -0.24 -0.30 3.79
CA CYS A 34 0.46 0.58 2.85
C CYS A 34 1.59 1.36 3.56
N ARG A 35 1.35 1.82 4.80
CA ARG A 35 2.41 2.39 5.65
C ARG A 35 3.58 1.42 5.85
N ALA A 36 3.30 0.15 6.14
CA ALA A 36 4.36 -0.84 6.38
C ALA A 36 5.20 -1.09 5.11
N HIS A 37 4.54 -1.10 3.94
CA HIS A 37 5.21 -1.23 2.64
C HIS A 37 6.10 -0.03 2.32
N ASP A 38 5.59 1.19 2.49
CA ASP A 38 6.34 2.43 2.32
C ASP A 38 7.59 2.46 3.23
N LEU A 39 7.45 2.05 4.48
CA LEU A 39 8.57 1.95 5.41
C LEU A 39 9.60 0.90 4.94
N CYS A 40 9.15 -0.25 4.43
CA CYS A 40 10.03 -1.27 3.88
C CYS A 40 10.88 -0.73 2.71
N TYR A 41 10.25 0.03 1.81
CA TYR A 41 10.95 0.71 0.71
C TYR A 41 11.94 1.77 1.20
N ARG A 42 11.59 2.53 2.25
CA ARG A 42 12.45 3.59 2.81
C ARG A 42 13.66 3.07 3.57
N TYR A 43 13.50 1.98 4.33
CA TYR A 43 14.59 1.40 5.13
C TYR A 43 15.54 0.50 4.30
N GLY A 44 15.42 0.52 2.97
CA GLY A 44 16.31 -0.24 2.08
C GLY A 44 16.01 -1.74 2.02
N GLY A 45 14.78 -2.15 2.36
CA GLY A 45 14.32 -3.52 2.16
C GLY A 45 14.38 -3.91 0.68
N ASN A 46 14.59 -5.21 0.42
CA ASN A 46 14.48 -5.73 -0.94
C ASN A 46 13.06 -5.50 -1.46
N ARG A 47 12.91 -4.76 -2.56
CA ARG A 47 11.62 -4.37 -3.13
C ARG A 47 10.69 -5.56 -3.38
N CYS A 48 11.24 -6.67 -3.87
CA CYS A 48 10.48 -7.91 -4.09
C CYS A 48 9.94 -8.47 -2.77
N ASP A 49 10.78 -8.57 -1.74
CA ASP A 49 10.37 -9.12 -0.45
C ASP A 49 9.36 -8.18 0.25
N CYS A 50 9.53 -6.86 0.11
CA CYS A 50 8.56 -5.86 0.57
C CYS A 50 7.19 -6.02 -0.12
N ASP A 51 7.17 -6.17 -1.45
CA ASP A 51 5.93 -6.31 -2.21
C ASP A 51 5.21 -7.63 -1.88
N VAL A 52 5.95 -8.73 -1.75
CA VAL A 52 5.39 -10.05 -1.37
C VAL A 52 4.84 -10.02 0.06
N ALA A 53 5.57 -9.43 1.00
CA ALA A 53 5.12 -9.29 2.38
C ALA A 53 3.84 -8.42 2.46
N PHE A 54 3.78 -7.37 1.65
CA PHE A 54 2.60 -6.53 1.54
C PHE A 54 1.39 -7.31 1.02
N LEU A 55 1.54 -8.08 -0.06
CA LEU A 55 0.45 -8.89 -0.62
C LEU A 55 -0.12 -9.88 0.39
N ARG A 56 0.74 -10.62 1.10
CA ARG A 56 0.33 -11.55 2.16
C ARG A 56 -0.42 -10.87 3.29
N ARG A 57 -0.03 -9.64 3.62
CA ARG A 57 -0.69 -8.87 4.68
C ARG A 57 -2.01 -8.27 4.23
N LEU A 58 -2.15 -7.95 2.94
CA LEU A 58 -3.37 -7.35 2.39
C LEU A 58 -4.45 -8.38 2.05
N GLU A 59 -4.07 -9.60 1.66
CA GLU A 59 -4.97 -10.71 1.30
C GLU A 59 -6.16 -10.92 2.27
N PRO A 60 -5.99 -11.01 3.60
CA PRO A 60 -7.11 -11.21 4.52
C PRO A 60 -8.07 -10.02 4.62
N TYR A 61 -7.67 -8.83 4.14
CA TYR A 61 -8.49 -7.61 4.21
C TYR A 61 -9.30 -7.35 2.93
N ILE A 62 -9.22 -8.24 1.93
CA ILE A 62 -9.96 -8.12 0.68
C ILE A 62 -11.40 -8.62 0.90
N HIS A 63 -12.23 -7.78 1.52
CA HIS A 63 -13.65 -8.04 1.73
C HIS A 63 -14.53 -7.32 0.70
N LEU A 64 -15.04 -8.06 -0.29
CA LEU A 64 -15.87 -7.53 -1.39
C LEU A 64 -17.17 -6.83 -0.93
N SER A 65 -17.62 -7.11 0.30
CA SER A 65 -18.81 -6.54 0.92
C SER A 65 -18.63 -5.10 1.42
N THR A 66 -17.38 -4.60 1.47
CA THR A 66 -17.07 -3.25 1.98
C THR A 66 -16.39 -2.42 0.90
N GLU A 67 -16.63 -1.11 0.92
CA GLU A 67 -15.93 -0.16 0.04
C GLU A 67 -14.41 -0.24 0.22
N GLU A 68 -13.96 -0.43 1.47
CA GLU A 68 -12.56 -0.61 1.82
C GLU A 68 -11.95 -1.86 1.18
N GLY A 69 -12.64 -2.99 1.21
CA GLY A 69 -12.15 -4.23 0.61
C GLY A 69 -12.16 -4.22 -0.92
N ARG A 70 -13.02 -3.43 -1.56
CA ARG A 70 -12.93 -3.17 -3.02
C ARG A 70 -11.67 -2.40 -3.36
N THR A 71 -11.35 -1.36 -2.59
CA THR A 71 -10.10 -0.61 -2.73
C THR A 71 -8.89 -1.50 -2.43
N ALA A 72 -8.95 -2.33 -1.38
CA ALA A 72 -7.93 -3.33 -1.07
C ALA A 72 -7.69 -4.28 -2.26
N ARG A 73 -8.74 -4.71 -2.95
CA ARG A 73 -8.61 -5.56 -4.15
C ARG A 73 -7.89 -4.85 -5.29
N LEU A 74 -8.20 -3.58 -5.54
CA LEU A 74 -7.52 -2.79 -6.57
C LEU A 74 -6.04 -2.62 -6.26
N ILE A 75 -5.73 -2.29 -5.00
CA ILE A 75 -4.35 -2.18 -4.52
C ILE A 75 -3.64 -3.53 -4.65
N TYR A 76 -4.27 -4.62 -4.22
CA TYR A 76 -3.71 -5.97 -4.32
C TYR A 76 -3.38 -6.35 -5.77
N THR A 77 -4.27 -6.08 -6.72
CA THR A 77 -4.03 -6.36 -8.13
C THR A 77 -2.85 -5.55 -8.67
N TYR A 78 -2.78 -4.25 -8.34
CA TYR A 78 -1.65 -3.40 -8.73
C TYR A 78 -0.32 -3.90 -8.14
N MET A 79 -0.31 -4.18 -6.83
CA MET A 79 0.89 -4.61 -6.11
C MET A 79 1.35 -6.01 -6.54
N ARG A 80 0.43 -6.88 -6.98
CA ARG A 80 0.77 -8.18 -7.54
C ARG A 80 1.50 -8.04 -8.87
N PHE A 81 1.10 -7.09 -9.70
CA PHE A 81 1.81 -6.76 -10.94
C PHE A 81 3.18 -6.13 -10.63
N GLN A 82 3.23 -5.17 -9.70
CA GLN A 82 4.48 -4.54 -9.26
C GLN A 82 5.47 -5.58 -8.69
N ALA A 83 5.01 -6.48 -7.83
CA ALA A 83 5.81 -7.59 -7.29
C ALA A 83 6.40 -8.46 -8.41
N GLY A 84 5.60 -8.75 -9.44
CA GLY A 84 6.08 -9.48 -10.62
C GLY A 84 7.25 -8.76 -11.29
N ILE A 85 7.20 -7.43 -11.39
CA ILE A 85 8.29 -6.62 -11.93
C ILE A 85 9.49 -6.60 -10.98
N THR A 86 9.30 -6.20 -9.72
CA THR A 86 10.39 -6.01 -8.74
C THR A 86 11.11 -7.33 -8.42
N CYS A 87 10.40 -8.45 -8.41
CA CYS A 87 10.99 -9.78 -8.29
C CYS A 87 11.66 -10.27 -9.57
N SER A 88 11.21 -9.85 -10.75
CA SER A 88 11.89 -10.19 -12.03
C SER A 88 13.18 -9.41 -12.23
N PHE A 89 13.29 -8.21 -11.66
CA PHE A 89 14.53 -7.42 -11.59
C PHE A 89 15.57 -7.99 -10.58
N ARG A 90 15.27 -9.10 -9.90
CA ARG A 90 16.20 -9.84 -9.03
C ARG A 90 17.11 -10.81 -9.83
N ARG A 91 17.22 -10.62 -11.15
CA ARG A 91 18.10 -11.39 -12.05
C ARG A 91 19.41 -10.65 -12.30
#